data_AF-A0A0M2S5N4-F1
#
_entry.id   AF-A0A0M2S5N4-F1
#
_cell.length_a   1.000
_cell.length_b   1.000
_cell.length_c   1.000
_cell.angle_alpha   90.00
_cell.angle_beta   90.00
_cell.angle_gamma   90.00
#
_symmetry.space_group_name_H-M   'P 1'
#
loop_
_entity.id
_entity.type
_entity.pdbx_description
1 polymer ?
#
loop_
_entity_poly.entity_id
_entity_poly.type
_entity_poly.pdbx_seq_one_letter_code
_entity_poly.pdbx_strand_id
1 'polypeptide(L)' 'MRQAQQDAGPVTDLPGVGAAAYTYTDESTGFNVATYDANLYLTIAAAPLRPGAALPGDLPARLTAVAASTLAALHT' A
#
# COMPACT_ATOMS: atom_id res chain seq x y z
N MET A 1 -12.93 -2.42 7.76
CA MET A 1 -11.76 -2.33 6.86
C MET A 1 -10.90 -3.59 6.88
N ARG A 2 -10.41 -4.07 8.04
CA ARG A 2 -9.54 -5.26 8.16
C ARG A 2 -10.15 -6.58 7.64
N GLN A 3 -11.48 -6.66 7.46
CA GLN A 3 -12.19 -7.86 6.99
C GLN A 3 -12.31 -7.99 5.47
N ALA A 4 -12.09 -6.93 4.69
CA ALA A 4 -12.19 -7.03 3.21
C ALA A 4 -10.95 -7.66 2.55
N GLN A 5 -9.90 -7.96 3.34
CA GLN A 5 -8.57 -8.31 2.86
C GLN A 5 -8.08 -9.64 3.46
N GLN A 6 -8.99 -10.61 3.60
CA GLN A 6 -8.70 -11.90 4.26
C GLN A 6 -7.79 -12.83 3.45
N ASP A 7 -7.61 -12.58 2.14
CA ASP A 7 -6.76 -13.39 1.26
C ASP A 7 -5.33 -12.84 1.09
N ALA A 8 -5.05 -11.65 1.63
CA ALA A 8 -3.72 -11.05 1.56
C ALA A 8 -2.83 -11.55 2.71
N GLY A 9 -1.51 -11.68 2.44
CA GLY A 9 -0.51 -12.07 3.43
C GLY A 9 -0.47 -11.14 4.67
N PRO A 10 0.43 -11.42 5.63
CA PRO A 10 0.50 -10.67 6.89
C PRO A 10 0.58 -9.16 6.66
N VAL A 11 -0.26 -8.41 7.39
CA VAL A 11 -0.32 -6.96 7.35
C VAL A 11 0.66 -6.35 8.36
N THR A 12 1.28 -5.22 8.00
CA THR A 12 2.13 -4.43 8.90
C THR A 12 1.57 -3.01 8.98
N ASP A 13 1.27 -2.53 10.19
CA ASP A 13 0.76 -1.18 10.39
C ASP A 13 1.80 -0.13 9.99
N LEU A 14 1.34 0.94 9.33
CA LEU A 14 2.18 2.01 8.82
C LEU A 14 1.74 3.36 9.45
N PRO A 15 2.35 3.77 10.57
CA PRO A 15 1.97 5.02 11.24
C PRO A 15 2.38 6.24 10.41
N GLY A 16 1.60 7.33 10.52
CA GLY A 16 1.92 8.62 9.89
C GLY A 16 1.42 8.80 8.46
N VAL A 17 0.62 7.87 7.93
CA VAL A 17 -0.05 8.01 6.62
C VAL A 17 -1.56 7.91 6.81
N GLY A 18 -2.29 8.96 6.47
CA GLY A 18 -3.75 9.03 6.67
C GLY A 18 -4.17 8.88 8.13
N ALA A 19 -5.42 8.45 8.34
CA ALA A 19 -5.94 8.09 9.66
C ALA A 19 -5.61 6.64 10.04
N ALA A 20 -5.49 5.76 9.04
CA ALA A 20 -5.01 4.39 9.19
C ALA A 20 -4.32 3.94 7.90
N ALA A 21 -3.14 3.34 8.01
CA ALA A 21 -2.44 2.75 6.89
C ALA A 21 -1.72 1.47 7.28
N TYR A 22 -1.52 0.60 6.30
CA TYR A 22 -0.84 -0.67 6.46
C TYR A 22 -0.24 -1.15 5.14
N THR A 23 0.75 -2.02 5.23
CA THR A 23 1.37 -2.68 4.09
C THR A 23 1.08 -4.16 4.10
N TYR A 24 1.02 -4.78 2.93
CA TYR A 24 0.90 -6.23 2.78
C TYR A 24 1.57 -6.69 1.50
N THR A 25 1.83 -8.00 1.41
CA THR A 25 2.26 -8.63 0.16
C THR A 25 1.16 -9.55 -0.33
N ASP A 26 0.88 -9.47 -1.62
CA ASP A 26 -0.09 -10.28 -2.34
C ASP A 26 0.61 -10.97 -3.52
N GLU A 27 0.25 -12.22 -3.79
CA GLU A 27 0.95 -13.02 -4.81
C GLU A 27 0.73 -12.50 -6.24
N SER A 28 -0.41 -11.85 -6.49
CA SER A 28 -0.79 -11.36 -7.82
C SER A 28 -0.31 -9.92 -8.09
N THR A 29 -0.24 -9.09 -7.04
CA THR A 29 0.02 -7.64 -7.13
C THR A 29 1.32 -7.21 -6.45
N GLY A 30 2.02 -8.10 -5.76
CA GLY A 30 3.29 -7.82 -5.11
C GLY A 30 3.13 -6.99 -3.82
N PHE A 31 3.96 -5.97 -3.66
CA PHE A 31 3.96 -5.14 -2.46
C PHE A 31 2.87 -4.07 -2.56
N ASN A 32 2.08 -3.94 -1.50
CA ASN A 32 0.95 -3.02 -1.44
C ASN A 32 1.05 -2.10 -0.21
N VAL A 33 0.62 -0.86 -0.38
CA VAL A 33 0.33 0.11 0.69
C VAL A 33 -1.12 0.50 0.58
N ALA A 34 -1.87 0.31 1.67
CA ALA A 34 -3.25 0.77 1.79
C ALA A 34 -3.33 1.89 2.84
N THR A 35 -4.05 2.96 2.54
CA THR A 35 -4.31 4.08 3.46
C THR A 35 -5.77 4.50 3.41
N TYR A 36 -6.26 4.98 4.55
CA TYR A 36 -7.61 5.46 4.74
C TYR A 36 -7.61 6.71 5.63
N ASP A 37 -8.44 7.70 5.33
CA ASP A 37 -8.53 8.96 6.07
C ASP A 37 -9.92 9.25 6.68
N ALA A 38 -10.81 8.25 6.72
CA ALA A 38 -12.25 8.38 7.02
C ALA A 38 -13.15 8.70 5.81
N ASN A 39 -12.60 9.12 4.66
CA ASN A 39 -13.38 9.48 3.47
C ASN A 39 -12.94 8.71 2.22
N LEU A 40 -11.64 8.61 2.00
CA LEU A 40 -10.98 7.96 0.87
C LEU A 40 -10.22 6.72 1.31
N TYR A 41 -10.38 5.64 0.54
CA TYR A 41 -9.55 4.44 0.64
C TYR A 41 -8.66 4.35 -0.58
N LEU A 42 -7.34 4.30 -0.37
CA LEU A 42 -6.34 4.26 -1.43
C LEU A 42 -5.46 3.04 -1.24
N THR A 43 -5.34 2.22 -2.29
CA THR A 43 -4.37 1.13 -2.38
C THR A 43 -3.42 1.40 -3.53
N ILE A 44 -2.12 1.36 -3.25
CA ILE A 44 -1.07 1.46 -4.25
C ILE A 44 -0.28 0.15 -4.23
N ALA A 45 -0.17 -0.47 -5.39
CA ALA A 45 0.50 -1.74 -5.58
C ALA A 45 1.72 -1.57 -6.50
N ALA A 46 2.74 -2.38 -6.26
CA ALA A 46 3.87 -2.53 -7.16
C ALA A 46 4.21 -4.01 -7.35
N ALA A 47 4.11 -4.44 -8.60
CA ALA A 47 4.42 -5.78 -9.05
C ALA A 47 5.60 -5.74 -10.04
N PRO A 48 6.42 -6.80 -10.08
CA PRO A 48 7.44 -6.91 -11.11
C PRO A 48 6.79 -7.08 -12.49
N LEU A 49 7.32 -6.39 -13.51
CA LEU A 49 6.82 -6.49 -14.89
C LEU A 49 6.99 -7.89 -15.50
N ARG A 50 7.92 -8.69 -14.95
CA ARG A 50 8.16 -10.07 -15.35
C ARG A 50 7.96 -10.98 -14.14
N PRO A 51 7.25 -12.12 -14.29
CA PRO A 51 7.13 -13.10 -13.23
C PRO A 51 8.50 -13.52 -12.68
N GLY A 52 8.64 -13.51 -11.35
CA GLY A 52 9.87 -13.90 -10.65
C GLY A 52 11.00 -12.87 -10.66
N ALA A 53 10.82 -11.69 -11.27
CA ALA A 53 11.81 -10.63 -11.17
C ALA A 53 11.79 -9.99 -9.78
N ALA A 54 12.97 -9.65 -9.25
CA ALA A 54 13.08 -8.96 -7.98
C ALA A 54 12.58 -7.52 -8.09
N LEU A 55 11.84 -7.09 -7.06
CA LEU A 55 11.49 -5.69 -6.87
C LEU A 55 12.66 -4.94 -6.20
N PRO A 56 12.82 -3.63 -6.44
CA PRO A 56 13.80 -2.81 -5.74
C PRO A 56 13.63 -2.87 -4.23
N GLY A 57 14.73 -2.94 -3.47
CA GLY A 57 14.69 -3.02 -2.01
C GLY A 57 14.14 -1.76 -1.32
N ASP A 58 14.20 -0.60 -1.99
CA ASP A 58 13.67 0.68 -1.53
C ASP A 58 12.19 0.91 -1.90
N LEU A 59 11.55 -0.07 -2.56
CA LEU A 59 10.16 0.00 -3.00
C LEU A 59 9.18 0.32 -1.86
N PRO A 60 9.28 -0.25 -0.64
CA PRO A 60 8.37 0.09 0.45
C PRO A 60 8.37 1.59 0.76
N ALA A 61 9.55 2.21 0.89
CA ALA A 61 9.67 3.64 1.18
C ALA A 61 9.08 4.50 0.05
N ARG A 62 9.29 4.11 -1.21
CA ARG A 62 8.73 4.81 -2.37
C ARG A 62 7.20 4.73 -2.38
N LEU A 63 6.61 3.55 -2.17
CA LEU A 63 5.16 3.40 -2.19
C LEU A 63 4.50 4.14 -1.03
N THR A 64 5.11 4.14 0.15
CA THR A 64 4.67 4.97 1.28
C THR A 64 4.64 6.45 0.93
N ALA A 65 5.71 6.97 0.30
CA ALA A 65 5.77 8.36 -0.13
C ALA A 65 4.70 8.69 -1.18
N VAL A 66 4.48 7.80 -2.16
CA VAL A 66 3.41 7.96 -3.15
C VAL A 66 2.05 7.99 -2.47
N ALA A 67 1.75 7.05 -1.56
CA ALA A 67 0.49 7.00 -0.83
C ALA A 67 0.21 8.28 -0.05
N ALA A 68 1.20 8.80 0.68
CA ALA A 68 1.07 10.06 1.40
C ALA A 68 0.81 11.23 0.45
N SER A 69 1.57 11.33 -0.65
CA SER A 69 1.43 12.42 -1.61
C SER A 69 0.09 12.39 -2.36
N THR A 70 -0.37 11.21 -2.78
CA THR A 70 -1.66 11.03 -3.46
C THR A 70 -2.82 11.35 -2.53
N LEU A 71 -2.78 10.88 -1.29
CA LEU A 71 -3.82 11.19 -0.31
C LEU A 71 -3.91 12.71 -0.07
N ALA A 72 -2.76 13.37 0.11
CA ALA A 72 -2.72 14.82 0.28
C ALA A 72 -3.29 15.58 -0.94
N ALA A 73 -2.98 15.13 -2.16
CA ALA A 73 -3.47 15.73 -3.40
C ALA A 73 -4.96 15.50 -3.66
N LEU A 74 -5.55 14.41 -3.16
CA LEU A 74 -6.98 14.13 -3.32
C LEU A 74 -7.87 14.86 -2.31
N HIS A 75 -7.28 15.51 -1.30
CA HIS A 75 -8.00 16.31 -0.30
C HIS A 75 -8.15 17.78 -0.69
N THR A 76 -7.61 18.19 -1.84
CA THR A 76 -7.71 19.57 -2.37
C THR A 76 -8.91 19.73 -3.28
#